data_AF-Q1JMW0-F1
#
_entry.id   AF-Q1JMW0-F1
#
_cell.length_a   1.000
_cell.length_b   1.000
_cell.length_c   1.000
_cell.angle_alpha   90.00
_cell.angle_beta   90.00
_cell.angle_gamma   90.00
#
_symmetry.space_group_name_H-M   'P 1'
#
loop_
_entity.id
_entity.type
_entity.pdbx_description
1 polymer ?
#
loop_
_entity_poly.entity_id
_entity_poly.type
_entity_poly.pdbx_seq_one_letter_code
_entity_poly.pdbx_strand_id
1 'polypeptide(L)'
;MKRSTEDILLDLEVKINSKMREVNNILYPDIRKAPQINLNAHNSYSFYTPDDDGTGTKFKGMIVFDLVMLYLTNLPALAHDSLLLSNVSYQATEALLKLYDQSRSLNKQVFLAFDKASSYSPDANQLLSENTVLRLSSNGNELYGISWNKGENSDEI
;
A
#
# COMPACT_ATOMS: atom_id res chain seq x y z
N MET A 1 37.07 -5.36 6.36
CA MET A 1 37.01 -3.97 6.87
C MET A 1 35.65 -3.79 7.53
N LYS A 2 35.56 -3.43 8.81
CA LYS A 2 34.25 -3.15 9.45
C LYS A 2 33.73 -1.81 8.89
N ARG A 3 32.56 -1.81 8.26
CA ARG A 3 31.86 -0.57 7.88
C ARG A 3 31.43 0.16 9.14
N SER A 4 31.49 1.49 9.14
CA SER A 4 30.90 2.26 10.24
C SER A 4 29.38 2.12 10.22
N THR A 5 28.72 2.32 11.36
CA THR A 5 27.25 2.32 11.42
C THR A 5 26.67 3.40 10.51
N GLU A 6 27.31 4.56 10.44
CA GLU A 6 26.92 5.69 9.57
C GLU A 6 26.95 5.29 8.09
N ASP A 7 28.01 4.61 7.64
CA ASP A 7 28.09 4.12 6.25
C ASP A 7 27.00 3.10 5.91
N ILE A 8 26.58 2.30 6.89
CA ILE A 8 25.51 1.31 6.72
C ILE A 8 24.16 2.03 6.61
N LEU A 9 23.87 2.97 7.51
CA LEU A 9 22.63 3.73 7.49
C LEU A 9 22.49 4.54 6.20
N LEU A 10 23.55 5.20 5.74
CA LEU A 10 23.54 5.96 4.48
C LEU A 10 23.27 5.07 3.26
N ASP A 11 23.90 3.89 3.20
CA ASP A 11 23.68 2.92 2.11
C ASP A 11 22.24 2.38 2.10
N LEU A 12 21.68 2.09 3.28
CA LEU A 12 20.27 1.69 3.41
C LEU A 12 19.34 2.81 2.96
N GLU A 13 19.56 4.03 3.45
CA GLU A 13 18.79 5.22 3.10
C GLU A 13 18.76 5.44 1.59
N VAL A 14 19.93 5.42 0.92
CA VAL A 14 20.03 5.60 -0.52
C VAL A 14 19.28 4.52 -1.28
N LYS A 15 19.42 3.24 -0.89
CA LYS A 15 18.71 2.12 -1.53
C LYS A 15 17.20 2.25 -1.41
N ILE A 16 16.72 2.57 -0.20
CA ILE A 16 15.28 2.69 0.08
C ILE A 16 14.71 3.91 -0.67
N ASN A 17 15.34 5.08 -0.56
CA ASN A 17 14.88 6.31 -1.23
C ASN A 17 14.93 6.21 -2.75
N SER A 18 15.96 5.58 -3.32
CA SER A 18 16.03 5.33 -4.77
C SER A 18 14.86 4.46 -5.22
N LYS A 19 14.60 3.36 -4.52
CA LYS A 19 13.49 2.46 -4.86
C LYS A 19 12.11 3.09 -4.64
N MET A 20 11.93 3.89 -3.59
CA MET A 20 10.69 4.64 -3.37
C MET A 20 10.44 5.65 -4.49
N ARG A 21 11.48 6.30 -5.02
CA ARG A 21 11.36 7.20 -6.18
C ARG A 21 10.94 6.44 -7.43
N GLU A 22 11.56 5.30 -7.71
CA GLU A 22 11.17 4.43 -8.84
C GLU A 22 9.69 4.03 -8.75
N VAL A 23 9.26 3.52 -7.61
CA VAL A 23 7.87 3.08 -7.39
C VAL A 23 6.89 4.27 -7.47
N ASN A 24 7.21 5.41 -6.84
CA ASN A 24 6.36 6.60 -6.87
C ASN A 24 6.19 7.16 -8.29
N ASN A 25 7.22 7.08 -9.13
CA ASN A 25 7.15 7.53 -10.53
C ASN A 25 6.22 6.67 -11.40
N ILE A 26 5.88 5.45 -10.97
CA ILE A 26 4.91 4.60 -11.67
C ILE A 26 3.47 5.02 -11.33
N LEU A 27 3.24 5.65 -10.18
CA LEU A 27 1.89 6.00 -9.71
C LEU A 27 1.24 7.15 -10.48
N TYR A 28 2.05 7.98 -11.13
CA TYR A 28 1.61 9.21 -11.78
C TYR A 28 2.25 9.37 -13.16
N PRO A 29 1.52 9.91 -14.16
CA PRO A 29 2.09 10.22 -15.47
C PRO A 29 3.06 11.40 -15.40
N ASP A 30 2.90 12.27 -14.40
CA ASP A 30 3.76 13.40 -14.09
C ASP A 30 4.75 13.07 -12.96
N ILE A 31 5.91 13.74 -12.98
CA ILE A 31 6.92 13.58 -11.92
C ILE A 31 6.40 14.25 -10.65
N ARG A 32 6.18 13.45 -9.61
CA ARG A 32 5.80 13.91 -8.27
C ARG A 32 6.87 13.63 -7.24
N LYS A 33 6.84 14.40 -6.15
CA LYS A 33 7.75 14.20 -5.03
C LYS A 33 7.46 12.85 -4.36
N ALA A 34 8.49 12.00 -4.32
CA ALA A 34 8.43 10.71 -3.69
C ALA A 34 8.56 10.85 -2.17
N PRO A 35 7.99 9.89 -1.38
CA PRO A 35 8.31 9.80 0.04
C PRO A 35 9.82 9.59 0.23
N GLN A 36 10.35 10.09 1.34
CA GLN A 36 11.75 10.03 1.73
C GLN A 36 11.85 9.56 3.17
N ILE A 37 12.80 8.66 3.43
CA ILE A 37 13.24 8.29 4.76
C ILE A 37 14.65 8.85 4.99
N ASN A 38 14.89 9.47 6.15
CA ASN A 38 16.25 9.84 6.58
C ASN A 38 16.59 9.07 7.85
N LEU A 39 17.67 8.30 7.84
CA LEU A 39 18.12 7.45 8.95
C LEU A 39 19.17 8.19 9.78
N ASN A 40 18.71 9.07 10.68
CA ASN A 40 19.56 9.97 11.46
C ASN A 40 20.49 9.24 12.44
N ALA A 41 20.01 8.12 13.00
CA ALA A 41 20.77 7.26 13.92
C ALA A 41 20.18 5.85 13.93
N HIS A 42 20.83 4.92 14.63
CA HIS A 42 20.37 3.53 14.77
C HIS A 42 18.94 3.38 15.35
N ASN A 43 18.44 4.39 16.06
CA ASN A 43 17.13 4.42 16.72
C ASN A 43 16.28 5.65 16.32
N SER A 44 16.66 6.37 15.26
CA SER A 44 16.01 7.62 14.87
C SER A 44 15.90 7.74 13.37
N TYR A 45 14.70 8.01 12.88
CA TYR A 45 14.44 8.30 11.47
C TYR A 45 13.39 9.40 11.33
N SER A 46 13.38 10.06 10.18
CA SER A 46 12.25 10.86 9.71
C SER A 46 11.70 10.28 8.42
N PHE A 47 10.38 10.38 8.23
CA PHE A 47 9.70 9.90 7.02
C PHE A 47 8.68 10.95 6.57
N TYR A 48 8.82 11.46 5.35
CA TYR A 48 7.99 12.56 4.84
C TYR A 48 7.94 12.57 3.32
N THR A 49 6.96 13.27 2.75
CA THR A 49 6.98 13.67 1.34
C THR A 49 7.30 15.17 1.29
N PRO A 50 8.33 15.62 0.55
CA PRO A 50 8.69 17.04 0.56
C PRO A 50 7.56 17.90 0.01
N ASP A 51 7.26 19.01 0.69
CA ASP A 51 6.22 20.00 0.37
C ASP A 51 4.77 19.46 0.28
N ASP A 52 4.50 18.28 0.83
CA ASP A 52 3.15 17.70 0.84
C ASP A 52 2.94 16.85 2.10
N ASP A 53 2.15 17.38 3.04
CA ASP A 53 1.79 16.74 4.31
C ASP A 53 0.34 16.25 4.34
N GLY A 54 -0.33 16.23 3.18
CA GLY A 54 -1.72 15.81 3.03
C GLY A 54 -1.94 14.37 3.48
N THR A 55 -3.11 14.08 4.04
CA THR A 55 -3.46 12.75 4.55
C THR A 55 -3.31 11.66 3.48
N GLY A 56 -3.82 11.89 2.27
CA GLY A 56 -3.67 10.94 1.15
C GLY A 56 -2.20 10.69 0.78
N THR A 57 -1.36 11.73 0.84
CA THR A 57 0.07 11.62 0.59
C THR A 57 0.79 10.81 1.66
N LYS A 58 0.40 10.93 2.93
CA LYS A 58 0.92 10.10 4.03
C LYS A 58 0.57 8.62 3.83
N PHE A 59 -0.69 8.29 3.53
CA PHE A 59 -1.10 6.91 3.22
C PHE A 59 -0.37 6.34 2.01
N LYS A 60 -0.31 7.09 0.91
CA LYS A 60 0.50 6.73 -0.26
C LYS A 60 1.96 6.49 0.11
N GLY A 61 2.56 7.37 0.92
CA GLY A 61 3.93 7.24 1.38
C GLY A 61 4.18 5.91 2.10
N MET A 62 3.32 5.55 3.05
CA MET A 62 3.40 4.27 3.76
C MET A 62 3.30 3.08 2.79
N ILE A 63 2.29 3.06 1.92
CA ILE A 63 2.11 1.97 0.94
C ILE A 63 3.34 1.80 0.03
N VAL A 64 3.92 2.91 -0.44
CA VAL A 64 5.12 2.89 -1.27
C VAL A 64 6.30 2.34 -0.49
N PHE A 65 6.48 2.74 0.77
CA PHE A 65 7.52 2.21 1.63
C PHE A 65 7.36 0.69 1.86
N ASP A 66 6.15 0.23 2.15
CA ASP A 66 5.84 -1.20 2.36
C ASP A 66 6.15 -2.04 1.12
N LEU A 67 5.79 -1.55 -0.08
CA LEU A 67 6.16 -2.20 -1.34
C LEU A 67 7.68 -2.24 -1.55
N VAL A 68 8.39 -1.16 -1.20
CA VAL A 68 9.85 -1.13 -1.30
C VAL A 68 10.49 -2.11 -0.33
N MET A 69 9.99 -2.23 0.90
CA MET A 69 10.46 -3.24 1.85
C MET A 69 10.18 -4.65 1.33
N LEU A 70 9.01 -4.88 0.74
CA LEU A 70 8.68 -6.14 0.09
C LEU A 70 9.69 -6.46 -1.02
N TYR A 71 10.06 -5.50 -1.85
CA TYR A 71 10.98 -5.71 -2.99
C TYR A 71 12.45 -5.87 -2.60
N LEU A 72 12.94 -5.08 -1.64
CA LEU A 72 14.37 -5.04 -1.30
C LEU A 72 14.80 -6.11 -0.29
N THR A 73 13.85 -6.76 0.38
CA THR A 73 14.15 -7.71 1.46
C THR A 73 13.69 -9.13 1.11
N ASN A 74 14.00 -10.09 2.00
CA ASN A 74 13.52 -11.46 1.90
C ASN A 74 12.07 -11.63 2.39
N LEU A 75 11.35 -10.54 2.67
CA LEU A 75 9.94 -10.62 3.08
C LEU A 75 9.13 -11.32 1.98
N PRO A 76 8.38 -12.39 2.31
CA PRO A 76 7.67 -13.17 1.29
C PRO A 76 6.32 -12.56 0.93
N ALA A 77 5.70 -11.79 1.84
CA ALA A 77 4.36 -11.28 1.65
C ALA A 77 4.09 -9.94 2.36
N LEU A 78 3.06 -9.24 1.89
CA LEU A 78 2.51 -8.00 2.43
C LEU A 78 0.98 -8.11 2.51
N ALA A 79 0.36 -7.44 3.49
CA ALA A 79 -1.09 -7.37 3.60
C ALA A 79 -1.55 -5.94 3.85
N HIS A 80 -2.49 -5.44 3.05
CA HIS A 80 -3.07 -4.10 3.17
C HIS A 80 -4.59 -4.16 3.36
N ASP A 81 -5.09 -3.38 4.31
CA ASP A 81 -6.51 -3.18 4.52
C ASP A 81 -7.08 -2.10 3.58
N SER A 82 -8.39 -2.12 3.34
CA SER A 82 -9.05 -1.21 2.39
C SER A 82 -8.96 0.26 2.82
N LEU A 83 -8.87 0.51 4.13
CA LEU A 83 -8.71 1.85 4.71
C LEU A 83 -7.46 2.58 4.20
N LEU A 84 -6.37 1.86 3.91
CA LEU A 84 -5.13 2.45 3.42
C LEU A 84 -5.32 3.07 2.03
N LEU A 85 -6.19 2.49 1.21
CA LEU A 85 -6.46 2.96 -0.15
C LEU A 85 -7.59 4.00 -0.19
N SER A 86 -8.41 4.11 0.85
CA SER A 86 -9.56 5.02 0.89
C SER A 86 -9.20 6.51 0.75
N ASN A 87 -7.98 6.88 1.14
CA ASN A 87 -7.46 8.25 1.07
C ASN A 87 -6.53 8.49 -0.14
N VAL A 88 -6.29 7.48 -0.96
CA VAL A 88 -5.44 7.56 -2.16
C VAL A 88 -6.32 7.85 -3.37
N SER A 89 -5.83 8.66 -4.32
CA SER A 89 -6.61 8.99 -5.52
C SER A 89 -6.88 7.75 -6.37
N TYR A 90 -8.03 7.71 -7.06
CA TYR A 90 -8.41 6.60 -7.94
C TYR A 90 -7.28 6.19 -8.89
N GLN A 91 -6.67 7.16 -9.57
CA GLN A 91 -5.55 6.93 -10.48
C GLN A 91 -4.36 6.24 -9.80
N ALA A 92 -3.94 6.74 -8.64
CA ALA A 92 -2.81 6.16 -7.92
C ALA A 92 -3.14 4.76 -7.38
N THR A 93 -4.38 4.55 -6.93
CA THR A 93 -4.86 3.23 -6.52
C THR A 93 -4.85 2.22 -7.67
N GLU A 94 -5.26 2.59 -8.88
CA GLU A 94 -5.17 1.70 -10.05
C GLU A 94 -3.73 1.35 -10.41
N ALA A 95 -2.81 2.32 -10.32
CA ALA A 95 -1.39 2.05 -10.51
C ALA A 95 -0.82 1.14 -9.41
N LEU A 96 -1.26 1.31 -8.15
CA LEU A 96 -0.90 0.43 -7.04
C LEU A 96 -1.39 -1.01 -7.25
N LEU A 97 -2.61 -1.21 -7.77
CA LEU A 97 -3.11 -2.55 -8.08
C LEU A 97 -2.20 -3.27 -9.08
N LYS A 98 -1.71 -2.56 -10.11
CA LYS A 98 -0.74 -3.10 -11.08
C LYS A 98 0.60 -3.46 -10.41
N LEU A 99 1.08 -2.63 -9.49
CA LEU A 99 2.31 -2.92 -8.73
C LEU A 99 2.14 -4.14 -7.80
N TYR A 100 0.99 -4.27 -7.14
CA TYR A 100 0.69 -5.46 -6.33
C TYR A 100 0.69 -6.73 -7.19
N ASP A 101 0.07 -6.69 -8.36
CA ASP A 101 0.08 -7.82 -9.29
C ASP A 101 1.51 -8.18 -9.77
N GLN A 102 2.32 -7.17 -10.10
CA GLN A 102 3.72 -7.35 -10.50
C GLN A 102 4.60 -8.02 -9.43
N SER A 103 4.21 -7.95 -8.15
CA SER A 103 4.93 -8.62 -7.06
C SER A 103 5.03 -10.14 -7.26
N ARG A 104 4.12 -10.73 -8.03
CA ARG A 104 4.15 -12.15 -8.43
C ARG A 104 5.40 -12.52 -9.22
N SER A 105 5.88 -11.63 -10.08
CA SER A 105 7.12 -11.85 -10.85
C SER A 105 8.36 -11.94 -9.97
N LEU A 106 8.27 -11.40 -8.74
CA LEU A 106 9.32 -11.46 -7.71
C LEU A 106 9.15 -12.66 -6.78
N ASN A 107 8.20 -13.57 -7.05
CA ASN A 107 7.80 -14.67 -6.18
C ASN A 107 7.39 -14.18 -4.76
N LYS A 108 6.65 -13.06 -4.72
CA LYS A 108 6.13 -12.44 -3.49
C LYS A 108 4.61 -12.30 -3.57
N GLN A 109 3.95 -12.33 -2.42
CA GLN A 109 2.49 -12.28 -2.34
C GLN A 109 1.98 -10.99 -1.71
N VAL A 110 0.91 -10.41 -2.27
CA VAL A 110 0.21 -9.28 -1.65
C VAL A 110 -1.23 -9.69 -1.36
N PHE A 111 -1.66 -9.50 -0.13
CA PHE A 111 -3.04 -9.64 0.30
C PHE A 111 -3.68 -8.26 0.40
N LEU A 112 -4.89 -8.10 -0.13
CA LEU A 112 -5.56 -6.82 -0.18
C LEU A 112 -7.04 -6.98 0.15
N ALA A 113 -7.52 -6.23 1.14
CA ALA A 113 -8.93 -5.94 1.28
C ALA A 113 -9.28 -4.73 0.40
N PHE A 114 -10.35 -4.82 -0.39
CA PHE A 114 -10.70 -3.78 -1.34
C PHE A 114 -12.20 -3.55 -1.42
N ASP A 115 -12.60 -2.31 -1.24
CA ASP A 115 -14.00 -1.88 -1.31
C ASP A 115 -14.25 -1.04 -2.58
N LYS A 116 -15.51 -0.97 -3.00
CA LYS A 116 -15.96 -0.11 -4.12
C LYS A 116 -15.22 -0.38 -5.45
N ALA A 117 -14.89 -1.65 -5.74
CA ALA A 117 -14.26 -2.06 -7.00
C ALA A 117 -14.93 -1.46 -8.25
N SER A 118 -16.27 -1.43 -8.27
CA SER A 118 -17.06 -0.87 -9.38
C SER A 118 -16.83 0.62 -9.67
N SER A 119 -16.17 1.36 -8.78
CA SER A 119 -15.83 2.77 -8.99
C SER A 119 -14.53 2.99 -9.79
N TYR A 120 -13.79 1.92 -10.10
CA TYR A 120 -12.53 1.95 -10.83
C TYR A 120 -12.69 1.58 -12.31
N SER A 121 -11.63 1.72 -13.09
CA SER A 121 -11.62 1.37 -14.52
C SER A 121 -11.96 -0.11 -14.78
N PRO A 122 -12.40 -0.46 -16.01
CA PRO A 122 -12.65 -1.85 -16.40
C PRO A 122 -11.43 -2.76 -16.19
N ASP A 123 -10.23 -2.28 -16.53
CA ASP A 123 -8.97 -3.01 -16.34
C ASP A 123 -8.71 -3.29 -14.85
N ALA A 124 -8.91 -2.29 -13.99
CA ALA A 124 -8.74 -2.47 -12.55
C ALA A 124 -9.78 -3.45 -11.98
N ASN A 125 -11.02 -3.38 -12.44
CA ASN A 125 -12.08 -4.33 -12.07
C ASN A 125 -11.76 -5.76 -12.51
N GLN A 126 -11.24 -5.93 -13.73
CA GLN A 126 -10.82 -7.22 -14.24
C GLN A 126 -9.68 -7.79 -13.39
N LEU A 127 -8.64 -6.99 -13.12
CA LEU A 127 -7.52 -7.40 -12.29
C LEU A 127 -7.97 -7.81 -10.88
N LEU A 128 -8.86 -7.04 -10.25
CA LEU A 128 -9.43 -7.38 -8.95
C LEU A 128 -10.23 -8.68 -9.04
N SER A 129 -11.10 -8.84 -10.04
CA SER A 129 -11.94 -10.02 -10.21
C SER A 129 -11.13 -11.31 -10.41
N GLU A 130 -10.10 -11.27 -11.27
CA GLU A 130 -9.23 -12.42 -11.55
C GLU A 130 -8.44 -12.87 -10.31
N ASN A 131 -8.20 -11.95 -9.38
CA ASN A 131 -7.40 -12.18 -8.18
C ASN A 131 -8.23 -12.29 -6.89
N THR A 132 -9.55 -12.19 -7.00
CA THR A 132 -10.45 -12.27 -5.85
C THR A 132 -10.50 -13.70 -5.33
N VAL A 133 -10.03 -13.88 -4.09
CA VAL A 133 -10.17 -15.16 -3.36
C VAL A 133 -11.50 -15.22 -2.60
N LEU A 134 -11.93 -14.10 -2.03
CA LEU A 134 -13.17 -13.98 -1.27
C LEU A 134 -13.86 -12.66 -1.62
N ARG A 135 -15.16 -12.73 -1.92
CA ARG A 135 -16.01 -11.56 -2.14
C ARG A 135 -17.17 -11.60 -1.18
N LEU A 136 -17.31 -10.56 -0.36
CA LEU A 136 -18.44 -10.40 0.54
C LEU A 136 -19.51 -9.54 -0.11
N SER A 137 -20.78 -9.90 0.08
CA SER A 137 -21.92 -9.07 -0.32
C SER A 137 -23.15 -9.37 0.53
N SER A 138 -24.19 -8.56 0.40
CA SER A 138 -25.46 -8.82 1.07
C SER A 138 -26.11 -10.12 0.60
N ASN A 139 -27.11 -10.58 1.37
CA ASN A 139 -28.04 -11.67 1.05
C ASN A 139 -27.44 -13.07 1.13
N GLY A 140 -26.74 -13.37 2.23
CA GLY A 140 -26.16 -14.69 2.51
C GLY A 140 -24.70 -14.84 2.06
N ASN A 141 -24.11 -13.79 1.48
CA ASN A 141 -22.70 -13.74 1.09
C ASN A 141 -21.87 -12.90 2.09
N GLU A 142 -22.42 -12.59 3.26
CA GLU A 142 -21.71 -11.94 4.35
C GLU A 142 -20.70 -12.90 4.99
N LEU A 143 -19.75 -12.36 5.76
CA LEU A 143 -18.81 -13.19 6.50
C LEU A 143 -19.59 -14.03 7.53
N TYR A 144 -19.47 -15.36 7.43
CA TYR A 144 -20.25 -16.35 8.20
C TYR A 144 -21.77 -16.29 7.98
N GLY A 145 -22.26 -15.62 6.93
CA GLY A 145 -23.69 -15.42 6.67
C GLY A 145 -24.39 -14.47 7.66
N ILE A 146 -23.61 -13.70 8.44
CA ILE A 146 -24.13 -12.78 9.46
C ILE A 146 -23.86 -11.32 9.05
N SER A 147 -24.92 -10.51 9.03
CA SER A 147 -24.85 -9.06 8.81
C SER A 147 -24.77 -8.33 10.15
N TRP A 148 -23.55 -8.00 10.60
CA TRP A 148 -23.31 -7.39 11.93
C TRP A 148 -23.92 -6.01 12.15
N ASN A 149 -24.31 -5.34 11.07
CA ASN A 149 -25.01 -4.05 11.10
C ASN A 149 -26.55 -4.19 11.12
N LYS A 150 -27.08 -5.42 11.14
CA LYS A 150 -28.53 -5.70 11.24
C LYS A 150 -28.80 -6.40 12.58
N GLY A 151 -29.65 -5.78 13.39
CA GLY A 151 -30.09 -6.30 14.69
C GLY A 151 -31.25 -5.44 15.20
N GLU A 152 -31.88 -5.88 16.29
CA GLU A 152 -32.85 -5.04 17.00
C GLU A 152 -32.08 -3.92 17.72
N ASN A 153 -32.54 -2.68 17.58
CA ASN A 153 -32.02 -1.56 18.37
C ASN A 153 -32.49 -1.74 19.82
N SER A 154 -31.68 -2.37 20.67
CA SER A 154 -31.97 -2.53 22.09
C SER A 154 -31.65 -1.27 22.93
N ASP A 155 -31.49 -0.11 22.29
CA ASP A 155 -31.20 1.17 22.94
C ASP A 155 -32.43 2.10 23.00
N GLU A 156 -33.64 1.54 23.07
CA GLU A 156 -34.81 2.24 23.61
C GLU A 156 -34.88 2.04 25.14
N ILE A 157 -34.18 2.89 25.89
CA ILE A 157 -34.56 3.29 27.26
C ILE A 157 -34.56 4.81 27.33
#